data_AF-A0A9L0IB68-F1
#
_entry.id   AF-A0A9L0IB68-F1
#
_cell.length_a   1.000
_cell.length_b   1.000
_cell.length_c   1.000
_cell.angle_alpha   90.00
_cell.angle_beta   90.00
_cell.angle_gamma   90.00
#
_symmetry.space_group_name_H-M   'P 1'
#
loop_
_entity.id
_entity.type
_entity.pdbx_description
1 polymer ?
#
loop_
_entity_poly.entity_id
_entity_poly.type
_entity_poly.pdbx_seq_one_letter_code
_entity_poly.pdbx_strand_id
1 'polypeptide(L)'
;MLGSVLISRTQNGSWHLNVVLSGGSTMFRDFGRRLQRDLKRVVDARLKLSEELSGGRIKPKPVEVQVITHHMQRYAVWFGGSMLASTPEFFQVCHTKKDYEEYGPSICRHNPVFGVMS
;
A
#
# COMPACT_ATOMS: atom_id res chain seq x y z
N MET A 1 8.21 -17.18 -5.06
CA MET A 1 7.88 -15.80 -5.45
C MET A 1 6.46 -15.49 -4.97
N LEU A 2 6.32 -14.90 -3.79
CA LEU A 2 5.01 -14.59 -3.22
C LEU A 2 4.49 -13.29 -3.86
N GLY A 3 3.32 -13.34 -4.49
CA GLY A 3 2.64 -12.13 -4.98
C GLY A 3 2.28 -11.24 -3.80
N SER A 4 2.80 -10.02 -3.78
CA SER A 4 2.57 -9.07 -2.70
C SER A 4 1.33 -8.21 -3.02
N VAL A 5 0.38 -8.22 -2.10
CA VAL A 5 -0.74 -7.27 -2.07
C VAL A 5 -0.35 -6.18 -1.08
N LEU A 6 -0.19 -4.95 -1.56
CA LEU A 6 0.07 -3.80 -0.69
C LEU A 6 -1.27 -3.17 -0.31
N ILE A 7 -1.55 -3.17 0.99
CA ILE A 7 -2.71 -2.51 1.57
C ILE A 7 -2.21 -1.25 2.25
N SER A 8 -2.54 -0.08 1.69
CA SER A 8 -2.27 1.20 2.34
C SER A 8 -3.50 1.65 3.13
N ARG A 9 -3.30 2.12 4.36
CA ARG A 9 -4.35 2.60 5.27
C ARG A 9 -4.18 4.10 5.55
N THR A 10 -5.29 4.82 5.36
CA THR A 10 -5.65 6.13 5.92
C THR A 10 -4.98 7.39 5.33
N GLN A 11 -5.83 8.32 4.84
CA GLN A 11 -5.62 9.77 4.97
C GLN A 11 -6.88 10.38 5.60
N ASN A 12 -6.71 11.29 6.57
CA ASN A 12 -7.72 12.22 7.09
C ASN A 12 -9.04 11.64 7.63
N GLY A 13 -8.99 10.74 8.62
CA GLY A 13 -10.17 10.37 9.45
C GLY A 13 -11.31 9.65 8.72
N SER A 14 -11.13 9.35 7.42
CA SER A 14 -11.97 8.51 6.59
C SER A 14 -11.21 7.20 6.30
N TRP A 15 -11.87 6.07 6.50
CA TRP A 15 -11.28 4.77 6.22
C TRP A 15 -11.40 4.47 4.73
N HIS A 16 -10.33 4.72 3.98
CA HIS A 16 -10.17 4.25 2.61
C HIS A 16 -9.23 3.03 2.59
N LEU A 17 -9.65 1.96 1.94
CA LEU A 17 -8.88 0.74 1.76
C LEU A 17 -8.35 0.70 0.32
N ASN A 18 -7.12 1.20 0.15
CA ASN A 18 -6.42 1.19 -1.12
C ASN A 18 -5.56 -0.06 -1.23
N VAL A 19 -5.93 -0.94 -2.15
CA VAL A 19 -5.25 -2.23 -2.38
C VAL A 19 -4.55 -2.17 -3.73
N VAL A 20 -3.23 -2.14 -3.71
CA VAL A 20 -2.40 -2.17 -4.92
C VAL A 20 -1.91 -3.59 -5.16
N LEU A 21 -2.11 -4.06 -6.38
CA LEU A 21 -1.67 -5.38 -6.81
C LEU A 21 -0.27 -5.34 -7.42
N SER A 22 0.55 -6.34 -7.10
CA SER A 22 1.91 -6.50 -7.61
C SER A 22 2.23 -7.97 -7.87
N GLY A 23 3.03 -8.23 -8.90
CA GLY A 23 3.54 -9.55 -9.26
C GLY A 23 2.64 -10.32 -10.24
N GLY A 24 3.26 -11.25 -10.97
CA GLY A 24 2.61 -12.00 -12.06
C GLY A 24 1.38 -12.80 -11.65
N SER A 25 1.34 -13.34 -10.42
CA SER A 25 0.20 -14.11 -9.91
C SER A 25 -1.05 -13.26 -9.64
N THR A 26 -0.95 -11.92 -9.70
CA THR A 26 -2.10 -11.01 -9.58
C THR A 26 -2.70 -10.62 -10.94
N MET A 27 -2.09 -11.07 -12.05
CA MET A 27 -2.49 -10.73 -13.43
C MET A 27 -3.65 -11.59 -13.97
N PHE A 28 -4.20 -12.51 -13.17
CA PHE A 28 -5.35 -13.30 -13.61
C PHE A 28 -6.54 -12.39 -13.94
N ARG A 29 -7.24 -12.70 -15.03
CA ARG A 29 -8.44 -11.95 -15.44
C ARG A 29 -9.44 -11.91 -14.28
N ASP A 30 -10.03 -10.73 -14.06
CA ASP A 30 -11.00 -10.46 -12.99
C ASP A 30 -10.48 -10.62 -11.55
N PHE A 31 -9.19 -10.86 -11.33
CA PHE A 31 -8.63 -11.02 -9.99
C PHE A 31 -8.90 -9.79 -9.10
N GLY A 32 -8.60 -8.58 -9.60
CA GLY A 32 -8.85 -7.34 -8.87
C GLY A 32 -10.33 -7.09 -8.60
N ARG A 33 -11.20 -7.37 -9.58
CA ARG A 33 -12.66 -7.25 -9.43
C ARG A 33 -13.20 -8.19 -8.36
N ARG A 34 -12.78 -9.46 -8.39
CA ARG A 34 -13.16 -10.47 -7.39
C ARG A 34 -12.70 -10.05 -5.99
N LEU A 35 -11.44 -9.62 -5.87
CA LEU A 35 -10.88 -9.16 -4.61
C LEU A 35 -11.63 -7.95 -4.05
N GLN A 36 -11.95 -6.95 -4.87
CA GLN A 36 -12.69 -5.76 -4.45
C GLN A 36 -14.08 -6.10 -3.93
N ARG A 37 -14.80 -6.94 -4.68
CA ARG A 37 -16.14 -7.40 -4.29
C ARG A 37 -16.12 -8.15 -2.97
N ASP A 38 -15.19 -9.10 -2.82
CA ASP A 38 -15.14 -9.96 -1.65
C ASP A 38 -14.69 -9.16 -0.41
N LEU A 39 -13.72 -8.24 -0.56
CA LEU A 39 -13.34 -7.29 0.49
C LEU A 39 -14.49 -6.38 0.90
N LYS A 40 -15.20 -5.79 -0.07
CA LYS A 40 -16.35 -4.93 0.19
C LYS A 40 -17.43 -5.66 0.99
N ARG A 41 -17.75 -6.90 0.62
CA ARG A 41 -18.72 -7.73 1.36
C ARG A 41 -18.30 -7.96 2.81
N VAL A 42 -17.03 -8.30 3.05
CA VAL A 42 -16.51 -8.52 4.41
C VAL A 42 -16.55 -7.24 5.25
N VAL A 43 -16.17 -6.12 4.65
CA VAL A 43 -16.17 -4.81 5.33
C VAL A 43 -17.60 -4.36 5.64
N ASP A 44 -18.50 -4.40 4.67
CA ASP A 44 -19.91 -4.02 4.85
C ASP A 44 -20.58 -4.89 5.92
N ALA A 45 -20.29 -6.21 5.96
CA ALA A 45 -20.78 -7.11 7.00
C ALA A 45 -20.28 -6.73 8.41
N ARG A 46 -19.00 -6.34 8.54
CA ARG A 46 -18.44 -5.88 9.83
C ARG A 46 -19.03 -4.55 10.29
N LEU A 47 -19.27 -3.63 9.36
CA LEU A 47 -19.89 -2.34 9.66
C LEU A 47 -21.32 -2.54 10.16
N LYS A 48 -22.09 -3.40 9.50
CA LYS A 48 -23.45 -3.76 9.92
C LYS A 48 -23.49 -4.38 11.32
N LEU A 49 -22.61 -5.34 11.60
CA LEU A 49 -22.51 -5.95 12.92
C LEU A 49 -22.16 -4.92 14.01
N SER A 50 -21.27 -3.98 13.70
CA SER A 50 -20.89 -2.91 14.63
C SER A 50 -22.05 -1.98 14.96
N GLU A 51 -22.88 -1.65 13.97
CA GLU A 51 -24.08 -0.82 14.16
C GLU A 51 -25.14 -1.54 15.00
N GLU A 52 -25.40 -2.82 14.71
CA GLU A 52 -26.35 -3.67 15.44
C GLU A 52 -25.95 -3.83 16.91
N LEU A 53 -24.69 -4.18 17.19
CA LEU A 53 -24.18 -4.34 18.55
C LEU A 53 -24.19 -3.04 19.36
N SER A 54 -24.09 -1.90 18.68
CA SER A 54 -24.13 -0.58 19.33
C SER A 54 -25.57 -0.11 19.58
N GLY A 55 -26.59 -0.88 19.20
CA GLY A 55 -27.99 -0.46 19.28
C GLY A 55 -28.27 0.82 18.48
N GLY A 56 -27.55 1.03 17.37
CA GLY A 56 -27.64 2.25 16.55
C GLY A 56 -26.98 3.50 17.15
N ARG A 57 -26.31 3.42 18.31
CA ARG A 57 -25.58 4.55 18.92
C ARG A 57 -24.34 4.95 18.11
N ILE A 58 -23.73 3.99 17.42
CA ILE A 58 -22.56 4.20 16.57
C ILE A 58 -22.98 3.89 15.14
N LYS A 59 -22.96 4.90 14.28
CA LYS A 59 -23.13 4.75 12.82
C LYS A 59 -21.75 4.82 12.17
N PRO A 60 -21.11 3.67 11.87
CA PRO A 60 -19.79 3.68 11.29
C PRO A 60 -19.88 4.21 9.85
N LYS A 61 -18.95 5.09 9.47
CA LYS A 61 -18.89 5.63 8.11
C LYS A 61 -18.65 4.49 7.11
N PRO A 62 -19.29 4.50 5.93
CA PRO A 62 -18.98 3.56 4.87
C PRO A 62 -17.49 3.60 4.53
N VAL A 63 -16.89 2.43 4.40
CA VAL A 63 -15.49 2.29 4.01
C VAL A 63 -15.43 2.13 2.51
N GLU A 64 -14.67 2.98 1.84
CA GLU A 64 -14.41 2.85 0.42
C GLU A 64 -13.32 1.81 0.18
N VAL A 65 -13.62 0.81 -0.65
CA VAL A 65 -12.67 -0.26 -1.01
C VAL A 65 -12.32 -0.12 -2.48
N GLN A 66 -11.05 0.17 -2.75
CA GLN A 66 -10.52 0.32 -4.10
C GLN A 66 -9.37 -0.66 -4.33
N VAL A 67 -9.54 -1.59 -5.29
CA VAL A 67 -8.46 -2.46 -5.75
C VAL A 67 -7.93 -1.90 -7.06
N ILE A 68 -6.66 -1.48 -7.03
CA ILE A 68 -5.99 -0.80 -8.13
C ILE A 68 -5.27 -1.83 -9.00
N THR A 69 -5.69 -1.91 -10.26
CA THR A 69 -5.03 -2.71 -11.29
C THR A 69 -4.32 -1.83 -12.30
N HIS A 70 -3.11 -2.21 -12.72
CA HIS A 70 -2.31 -1.40 -13.65
C HIS A 70 -1.43 -2.28 -14.56
N HIS A 71 -1.05 -1.75 -15.72
CA HIS A 71 -0.31 -2.49 -16.74
C HIS A 71 1.14 -2.88 -16.34
N MET A 72 1.76 -2.14 -15.40
CA MET A 72 3.08 -2.45 -14.84
C MET A 72 3.06 -3.47 -13.69
N GLN A 73 1.90 -4.05 -13.35
CA GLN A 73 1.72 -4.97 -12.21
C GLN A 73 2.76 -6.09 -12.14
N ARG A 74 3.12 -6.69 -13.28
CA ARG A 74 4.07 -7.80 -13.35
C ARG A 74 5.44 -7.45 -12.75
N TYR A 75 5.86 -6.20 -12.89
CA TYR A 75 7.16 -5.70 -12.44
C TYR A 75 7.02 -4.46 -11.56
N ALA A 76 5.87 -4.28 -10.89
CA ALA A 76 5.52 -3.04 -10.20
C ALA A 76 6.58 -2.60 -9.18
N VAL A 77 7.18 -3.55 -8.46
CA VAL A 77 8.27 -3.26 -7.50
C VAL A 77 9.50 -2.70 -8.21
N TRP A 78 9.90 -3.31 -9.33
CA TRP A 78 11.08 -2.90 -10.08
C TRP A 78 10.85 -1.57 -10.79
N PHE A 79 9.66 -1.40 -11.37
CA PHE A 79 9.22 -0.15 -11.98
C PHE A 79 9.20 1.00 -10.97
N GLY A 80 8.60 0.78 -9.78
CA GLY A 80 8.57 1.78 -8.71
C GLY A 80 9.98 2.15 -8.22
N GLY A 81 10.86 1.16 -8.05
CA GLY A 81 12.26 1.41 -7.70
C GLY A 81 13.01 2.22 -8.77
N SER A 82 12.81 1.91 -10.05
CA SER A 82 13.40 2.66 -11.17
C SER A 82 12.90 4.10 -11.23
N MET A 83 11.61 4.33 -10.99
CA MET A 83 11.06 5.69 -10.93
C MET A 83 11.64 6.48 -9.76
N LEU A 84 11.65 5.88 -8.55
CA LEU A 84 12.19 6.53 -7.35
C LEU A 84 13.69 6.84 -7.48
N ALA A 85 14.48 5.90 -8.01
CA ALA A 85 15.91 6.12 -8.21
C ALA A 85 16.23 7.19 -9.26
N SER A 86 15.26 7.56 -10.10
CA SER A 86 15.42 8.62 -11.10
C SER A 86 15.14 10.02 -10.56
N THR A 87 14.65 10.16 -9.31
CA THR A 87 14.37 11.48 -8.73
C THR A 87 15.61 12.04 -8.01
N PRO A 88 15.80 13.38 -7.96
CA PRO A 88 16.93 13.99 -7.25
C PRO A 88 16.95 13.66 -5.75
N GLU A 89 15.78 13.51 -5.13
CA GLU A 89 15.62 13.21 -3.71
C GLU A 89 16.25 11.85 -3.33
N PHE A 90 16.30 10.91 -4.27
CA PHE A 90 16.93 9.61 -4.05
C PHE A 90 18.38 9.74 -3.58
N PHE A 91 19.15 10.65 -4.20
CA PHE A 91 20.55 10.86 -3.83
C PHE A 91 20.72 11.50 -2.46
N GLN A 92 19.71 12.25 -1.99
CA GLN A 92 19.74 12.89 -0.67
C GLN A 92 19.45 11.90 0.46
N VAL A 93 18.65 10.86 0.19
CA VAL A 93 18.27 9.85 1.20
C VAL A 93 19.16 8.61 1.19
N CYS A 94 20.02 8.46 0.19
CA CYS A 94 20.97 7.36 0.11
C CYS A 94 22.09 7.49 1.15
N HIS A 95 22.43 6.38 1.79
CA HIS A 95 23.62 6.28 2.63
C HIS A 95 24.87 6.26 1.76
N THR A 96 25.80 7.19 1.97
CA THR A 96 27.04 7.23 1.19
C THR A 96 28.04 6.20 1.70
N LYS A 97 29.00 5.84 0.86
CA LYS A 97 30.13 4.98 1.27
C LYS A 97 30.90 5.59 2.45
N LYS A 98 31.09 6.92 2.44
CA LYS A 98 31.77 7.65 3.51
C LYS A 98 31.03 7.48 4.84
N ASP A 99 29.71 7.66 4.84
CA ASP A 99 28.91 7.51 6.06
C ASP A 99 28.96 6.07 6.59
N TYR A 100 28.96 5.09 5.70
CA TYR A 100 29.09 3.68 6.09
C TYR A 100 30.45 3.38 6.75
N GLU A 101 31.53 3.95 6.23
CA GLU A 101 32.88 3.79 6.80
C GLU A 101 33.03 4.51 8.16
N GLU A 102 32.34 5.64 8.35
CA GLU A 102 32.41 6.45 9.58
C GLU A 102 31.49 5.95 10.70
N TYR A 103 30.23 5.61 10.39
CA TYR A 103 29.20 5.23 11.36
C TYR A 103 28.90 3.72 11.37
N GLY A 104 29.52 2.97 10.46
CA GLY A 104 29.38 1.53 10.32
C GLY A 104 28.06 1.08 9.67
N PRO A 105 27.82 -0.24 9.59
CA PRO A 105 26.64 -0.82 8.93
C PRO A 105 25.30 -0.51 9.60
N SER A 106 25.32 0.17 10.75
CA SER A 106 24.13 0.49 11.52
C SER A 106 23.18 1.43 10.75
N ILE A 107 23.74 2.33 9.93
CA ILE A 107 22.98 3.31 9.15
C ILE A 107 22.05 2.62 8.13
N CYS A 108 22.45 1.47 7.57
CA CYS A 108 21.66 0.73 6.58
C CYS A 108 20.45 -0.01 7.18
N ARG A 109 20.29 -0.05 8.51
CA ARG A 109 19.12 -0.68 9.14
C ARG A 109 17.84 0.10 8.91
N HIS A 110 17.95 1.40 8.62
CA HIS A 110 16.82 2.26 8.31
C HIS A 110 17.12 3.05 7.04
N ASN A 111 16.25 2.91 6.04
CA ASN A 111 16.30 3.71 4.82
C ASN A 111 15.08 4.64 4.83
N PRO A 112 15.28 5.97 4.82
CA PRO A 112 14.16 6.92 4.84
C PRO A 112 13.21 6.69 3.66
N VAL A 113 11.90 6.72 3.93
CA VAL A 113 10.87 6.71 2.88
C VAL A 113 10.76 8.11 2.30
N PHE A 114 10.69 8.22 0.98
CA PHE A 114 10.62 9.49 0.24
C PHE A 114 9.63 9.38 -0.95
N GLY A 115 9.34 10.50 -1.62
CA GLY A 115 8.43 10.54 -2.78
C GLY A 115 6.94 10.69 -2.45
N VAL A 116 6.60 11.00 -1.20
CA VAL A 116 5.21 11.15 -0.70
C VAL A 116 4.85 12.56 -0.24
N MET A 117 5.82 13.49 -0.21
CA MET A 117 5.61 14.89 0.18
C MET A 117 5.78 15.81 -1.03
N SER A 118 4.66 16.24 -1.60
CA SER A 118 4.52 17.52 -2.30
C SER A 118 3.26 18.21 -1.78
#